data_AF-A0A521TV29-F1
#
_entry.id   AF-A0A521TV29-F1
#
_cell.length_a   1.000
_cell.length_b   1.000
_cell.length_c   1.000
_cell.angle_alpha   90.00
_cell.angle_beta   90.00
_cell.angle_gamma   90.00
#
_symmetry.space_group_name_H-M   'P 1'
#
loop_
_entity.id
_entity.type
_entity.pdbx_description
1 polymer ?
#
loop_
_entity_poly.entity_id
_entity_poly.type
_entity_poly.pdbx_seq_one_letter_code
_entity_poly.pdbx_strand_id
1 'polypeptide(L)'
;MALLTASALVAAQPVPDEDHRRSLIADAEAARDAGLHDRAVSLATQAGQIRWTPSLRMLVAEEHLALQHGVDALDHATHCLVGAEADPGVRNRARIIAACRAIIDLLQPQVGRLRLVLPASPPPGLRLRVNGRELPRSAWSAAFPVMSGTALIEADGEGVTAFRTTVTVFGGTESELRLRFTEPPPPPPRVVSPPTDRPSSPR
;
A
#
# COMPACT_ATOMS: atom_id res chain seq x y z
N MET A 1 23.08 -48.75 44.06
CA MET A 1 22.07 -47.68 44.01
C MET A 1 22.78 -46.41 43.54
N ALA A 2 22.75 -46.12 42.23
CA ALA A 2 23.23 -44.86 41.66
C ALA A 2 22.56 -44.68 40.29
N LEU A 3 21.50 -43.87 40.25
CA LEU A 3 20.83 -43.45 39.02
C LEU A 3 21.49 -42.14 38.57
N LEU A 4 22.31 -42.20 37.53
CA LEU A 4 22.78 -41.02 36.79
C LEU A 4 21.64 -40.54 35.89
N THR A 5 21.02 -39.42 36.23
CA THR A 5 20.11 -38.71 35.32
C THR A 5 20.94 -37.79 34.41
N ALA A 6 21.10 -38.19 33.15
CA ALA A 6 21.64 -37.33 32.11
C ALA A 6 20.56 -36.32 31.67
N SER A 7 20.76 -35.05 32.00
CA SER A 7 19.95 -33.95 31.48
C SER A 7 20.32 -33.68 30.03
N ALA A 8 19.44 -34.04 29.10
CA ALA A 8 19.59 -33.66 27.70
C ALA A 8 19.31 -32.14 27.55
N LEU A 9 20.33 -31.39 27.15
CA LEU A 9 20.18 -30.03 26.64
C LEU A 9 19.42 -30.10 25.31
N VAL A 10 18.11 -29.79 25.35
CA VAL A 10 17.34 -29.54 24.13
C VAL A 10 17.81 -28.21 23.56
N ALA A 11 18.69 -28.26 22.57
CA ALA A 11 18.93 -27.12 21.70
C ALA A 11 17.64 -26.86 20.90
N ALA A 12 17.02 -25.69 21.10
CA ALA A 12 15.86 -25.28 20.33
C ALA A 12 16.21 -25.29 18.83
N GLN A 13 15.57 -26.18 18.08
CA GLN A 13 15.73 -26.27 16.63
C GLN A 13 15.25 -24.95 16.00
N PRO A 14 15.94 -24.40 14.98
CA PRO A 14 15.43 -23.23 14.28
C PRO A 14 14.06 -23.55 13.67
N VAL A 15 13.09 -22.67 13.93
CA VAL A 15 11.79 -22.74 13.26
C VAL A 15 12.05 -22.39 11.78
N PRO A 16 11.66 -23.23 10.80
CA PRO A 16 11.96 -23.01 9.38
C PRO A 16 11.64 -21.60 8.87
N ASP A 17 10.55 -21.01 9.38
CA ASP A 17 10.13 -19.65 9.03
C ASP A 17 11.11 -18.57 9.53
N GLU A 18 11.83 -18.82 10.63
CA GLU A 18 12.78 -17.88 11.21
C GLU A 18 14.11 -17.85 10.47
N ASP A 19 14.58 -18.99 9.96
CA ASP A 19 15.78 -19.05 9.11
C ASP A 19 15.53 -18.32 7.78
N HIS A 20 14.37 -18.58 7.17
CA HIS A 20 13.97 -17.87 5.96
C HIS A 20 13.84 -16.36 6.20
N ARG A 21 13.22 -15.94 7.30
CA ARG A 21 13.11 -14.53 7.70
C ARG A 21 14.48 -13.87 7.87
N ARG A 22 15.45 -14.57 8.47
CA ARG A 22 16.82 -14.07 8.64
C ARG A 22 17.53 -13.89 7.30
N SER A 23 17.36 -14.82 6.36
CA SER A 23 17.89 -14.69 5.00
C SER A 23 17.31 -13.47 4.28
N LEU A 24 15.98 -13.30 4.31
CA LEU A 24 15.30 -12.15 3.70
C LEU A 24 15.80 -10.81 4.25
N ILE A 25 16.11 -10.72 5.54
CA ILE A 25 16.66 -9.51 6.15
C ILE A 25 18.09 -9.25 5.67
N ALA A 26 18.94 -10.27 5.65
CA ALA A 26 20.31 -10.13 5.16
C ALA A 26 20.33 -9.71 3.68
N ASP A 27 19.45 -10.28 2.86
CA ASP A 27 19.32 -9.90 1.45
C ASP A 27 18.78 -8.47 1.29
N ALA A 28 17.88 -8.03 2.16
CA ALA A 28 17.36 -6.66 2.15
C ALA A 28 18.45 -5.64 2.53
N GLU A 29 19.28 -5.94 3.52
CA GLU A 29 20.43 -5.11 3.93
C GLU A 29 21.47 -5.05 2.81
N ALA A 30 21.80 -6.18 2.17
CA ALA A 30 22.70 -6.20 1.02
C ALA A 30 22.15 -5.39 -0.18
N ALA A 31 20.84 -5.45 -0.44
CA ALA A 31 20.19 -4.66 -1.47
C ALA A 31 20.25 -3.15 -1.15
N ARG A 32 20.02 -2.77 0.11
CA ARG A 32 20.17 -1.38 0.57
C ARG A 32 21.60 -0.88 0.37
N ASP A 33 22.60 -1.66 0.78
CA ASP A 33 24.01 -1.30 0.64
C ASP A 33 24.42 -1.13 -0.84
N ALA A 34 23.75 -1.83 -1.74
CA ALA A 34 23.90 -1.69 -3.19
C ALA A 34 23.05 -0.55 -3.81
N GLY A 35 22.26 0.18 -3.02
CA GLY A 35 21.36 1.24 -3.50
C GLY A 35 20.08 0.73 -4.20
N LEU A 36 19.79 -0.56 -4.12
CA LEU A 36 18.62 -1.20 -4.72
C LEU A 36 17.41 -1.10 -3.76
N HIS A 37 16.95 0.13 -3.53
CA HIS A 37 15.94 0.44 -2.51
C HIS A 37 14.59 -0.28 -2.74
N ASP A 38 14.16 -0.43 -3.99
CA ASP A 38 12.94 -1.17 -4.35
C ASP A 38 13.03 -2.64 -3.95
N ARG A 39 14.19 -3.26 -4.21
CA ARG A 39 14.47 -4.64 -3.83
C ARG A 39 14.58 -4.79 -2.31
N ALA A 40 15.22 -3.83 -1.63
CA ALA A 40 15.34 -3.81 -0.18
C ALA A 40 13.96 -3.74 0.50
N VAL A 41 13.07 -2.83 0.07
CA VAL A 41 11.67 -2.76 0.55
C VAL A 41 10.96 -4.10 0.35
N SER A 42 11.06 -4.68 -0.85
CA SER A 42 10.37 -5.93 -1.17
C SER A 42 10.79 -7.08 -0.26
N LEU A 43 12.10 -7.26 -0.05
CA LEU A 43 12.66 -8.31 0.80
C LEU A 43 12.34 -8.09 2.29
N ALA A 44 12.53 -6.86 2.78
CA ALA A 44 12.24 -6.50 4.16
C ALA A 44 10.74 -6.63 4.48
N THR A 45 9.87 -6.31 3.53
CA THR A 45 8.42 -6.51 3.67
C THR A 45 8.06 -7.98 3.76
N GLN A 46 8.63 -8.83 2.90
CA GLN A 46 8.45 -10.29 2.97
C GLN A 46 8.89 -10.85 4.33
N ALA A 47 10.05 -10.41 4.85
CA ALA A 47 10.47 -10.77 6.20
C ALA A 47 9.47 -10.30 7.27
N GLY A 48 8.88 -9.12 7.09
CA GLY A 48 7.88 -8.54 7.98
C GLY A 48 6.57 -9.31 8.00
N GLN A 49 6.16 -9.89 6.87
CA GLN A 49 4.98 -10.77 6.80
C GLN A 49 5.16 -12.06 7.60
N ILE A 50 6.40 -12.51 7.81
CA ILE A 50 6.69 -13.60 8.76
C ILE A 50 6.61 -13.06 10.19
N ARG A 51 7.37 -11.99 10.48
CA ARG A 51 7.28 -11.27 11.76
C ARG A 51 7.82 -9.85 11.67
N TRP A 52 6.96 -8.88 11.97
CA TRP A 52 7.35 -7.48 12.14
C TRP A 52 8.13 -7.26 13.44
N THR A 53 9.22 -6.50 13.35
CA THR A 53 9.95 -5.94 14.50
C THR A 53 10.16 -4.45 14.30
N PRO A 54 10.42 -3.67 15.37
CA PRO A 54 10.68 -2.23 15.23
C PRO A 54 11.87 -1.91 14.33
N SER A 55 12.96 -2.69 14.42
CA SER A 55 14.14 -2.52 13.56
C SER A 55 13.83 -2.78 12.08
N LEU A 56 12.99 -3.77 11.78
CA LEU A 56 12.60 -4.09 10.40
C LEU A 56 11.65 -3.03 9.84
N ARG A 57 10.73 -2.50 10.66
CA ARG A 57 9.89 -1.37 10.26
C ARG A 57 10.69 -0.09 10.02
N MET A 58 11.71 0.18 10.83
CA MET A 58 12.66 1.28 10.60
C MET A 58 13.36 1.13 9.24
N LEU A 59 13.89 -0.06 8.93
CA LEU A 59 14.49 -0.35 7.62
C LEU A 59 13.50 -0.03 6.49
N VAL A 60 12.29 -0.62 6.52
CA VAL A 60 11.28 -0.39 5.48
C VAL A 60 10.91 1.10 5.35
N ALA A 61 10.80 1.83 6.46
CA ALA A 61 10.51 3.26 6.44
C ALA A 61 11.63 4.08 5.75
N GLU A 62 12.89 3.80 6.05
CA GLU A 62 14.06 4.45 5.44
C GLU A 62 14.13 4.19 3.94
N GLU A 63 13.87 2.94 3.51
CA GLU A 63 13.89 2.59 2.09
C GLU A 63 12.72 3.24 1.32
N HIS A 64 11.52 3.31 1.91
CA HIS A 64 10.42 4.08 1.31
C HIS A 64 10.74 5.58 1.21
N LEU A 65 11.44 6.14 2.19
CA LEU A 65 11.86 7.54 2.14
C LEU A 65 12.87 7.76 0.99
N ALA A 66 13.82 6.85 0.78
CA ALA A 66 14.76 6.89 -0.34
C ALA A 66 14.03 6.84 -1.70
N LEU A 67 12.94 6.09 -1.79
CA LEU A 67 12.06 5.99 -2.97
C LEU A 67 11.04 7.15 -3.09
N GLN A 68 11.04 8.12 -2.17
CA GLN A 68 10.06 9.21 -2.10
C GLN A 68 8.61 8.73 -1.90
N HIS A 69 8.43 7.52 -1.35
CA HIS A 69 7.13 6.95 -0.97
C HIS A 69 6.72 7.44 0.42
N GLY A 70 6.50 8.75 0.57
CA GLY A 70 6.33 9.40 1.88
C GLY A 70 5.19 8.85 2.76
N VAL A 71 4.05 8.49 2.17
CA VAL A 71 2.93 7.90 2.94
C VAL A 71 3.30 6.54 3.54
N ASP A 72 3.91 5.67 2.73
CA ASP A 72 4.33 4.33 3.17
C ASP A 72 5.49 4.43 4.19
N ALA A 73 6.42 5.37 3.98
CA ALA A 73 7.50 5.65 4.94
C ALA A 73 6.96 6.11 6.30
N LEU A 74 5.98 7.02 6.31
CA LEU A 74 5.36 7.53 7.54
C LEU A 74 4.61 6.42 8.30
N ASP A 75 3.87 5.56 7.59
CA ASP A 75 3.14 4.44 8.21
C ASP A 75 4.11 3.49 8.92
N HIS A 76 5.15 3.05 8.23
CA HIS A 76 6.16 2.15 8.81
C HIS A 76 6.93 2.80 9.96
N ALA A 77 7.30 4.08 9.86
CA ALA A 77 7.97 4.81 10.93
C ALA A 77 7.08 4.95 12.18
N THR A 78 5.79 5.22 12.00
CA THR A 78 4.81 5.30 13.10
C THR A 78 4.71 3.98 13.85
N HIS A 79 4.53 2.88 13.13
CA HIS A 79 4.49 1.55 13.73
C HIS A 79 5.83 1.11 14.35
N CYS A 80 6.95 1.52 13.76
CA CYS A 80 8.28 1.34 14.33
C CYS A 80 8.37 2.02 15.71
N LEU A 81 7.98 3.29 15.79
CA LEU A 81 8.07 4.07 17.02
C LEU A 81 7.21 3.45 18.13
N VAL A 82 5.94 3.17 17.85
CA VAL A 82 5.02 2.54 18.80
C VAL A 82 5.58 1.21 19.30
N GLY A 83 6.07 0.36 18.39
CA GLY A 83 6.65 -0.93 18.75
C GLY A 83 7.93 -0.81 19.59
N ALA A 84 8.83 0.11 19.24
CA ALA A 84 10.06 0.35 19.99
C ALA A 84 9.78 0.96 21.37
N GLU A 85 8.75 1.81 21.49
CA GLU A 85 8.36 2.40 22.77
C GLU A 85 7.78 1.36 23.72
N ALA A 86 6.96 0.44 23.20
CA ALA A 86 6.29 -0.59 23.97
C ALA A 86 7.22 -1.70 24.50
N ASP A 87 8.33 -1.99 23.82
CA ASP A 87 9.28 -3.05 24.21
C ASP A 87 10.65 -2.49 24.66
N PRO A 88 10.98 -2.52 25.97
CA PRO A 88 12.29 -2.10 26.49
C PRO A 88 13.45 -3.00 26.03
N GLY A 89 13.17 -4.24 25.65
CA GLY A 89 14.16 -5.26 25.26
C GLY A 89 14.71 -5.10 23.85
N VAL A 90 14.20 -4.14 23.07
CA VAL A 90 14.66 -3.88 21.70
C VAL A 90 16.14 -3.51 21.69
N ARG A 91 16.95 -4.29 20.97
CA ARG A 91 18.37 -3.95 20.75
C ARG A 91 18.48 -2.63 19.98
N ASN A 92 19.39 -1.75 20.42
CA ASN A 92 19.59 -0.42 19.84
C ASN A 92 18.34 0.49 19.91
N ARG A 93 17.45 0.27 20.89
CA ARG A 93 16.17 0.97 21.05
C ARG A 93 16.26 2.48 20.88
N ALA A 94 17.21 3.14 21.56
CA ALA A 94 17.35 4.60 21.48
C ALA A 94 17.61 5.09 20.04
N ARG A 95 18.46 4.38 19.29
CA ARG A 95 18.75 4.69 17.89
C ARG A 95 17.52 4.48 17.01
N ILE A 96 16.79 3.38 17.21
CA ILE A 96 15.58 3.06 16.43
C ILE A 96 14.49 4.12 16.68
N ILE A 97 14.25 4.48 17.93
CA ILE A 97 13.29 5.53 18.29
C ILE A 97 13.67 6.86 17.65
N ALA A 98 14.94 7.26 17.73
CA ALA A 98 15.42 8.51 17.15
C ALA A 98 15.23 8.53 15.62
N ALA A 99 15.58 7.46 14.92
CA ALA A 99 15.42 7.35 13.47
C ALA A 99 13.94 7.41 13.05
N CYS A 100 13.08 6.63 13.71
CA CYS A 100 11.66 6.60 13.37
C CYS A 100 10.96 7.94 13.68
N ARG A 101 11.31 8.62 14.78
CA ARG A 101 10.84 9.99 15.06
C ARG A 101 11.28 10.98 13.99
N ALA A 102 12.53 10.95 13.56
CA ALA A 102 13.02 11.86 12.54
C ALA A 102 12.23 11.74 11.22
N ILE A 103 11.86 10.53 10.80
CA ILE A 103 11.02 10.30 9.63
C ILE A 103 9.59 10.84 9.84
N ILE A 104 9.01 10.61 11.02
CA ILE A 104 7.68 11.13 11.38
C ILE A 104 7.68 12.66 11.37
N ASP A 105 8.64 13.29 12.03
CA ASP A 105 8.73 14.75 12.12
C ASP A 105 8.90 15.39 10.73
N LEU A 106 9.63 14.72 9.84
CA LEU A 106 9.80 15.15 8.46
C LEU A 106 8.51 15.05 7.64
N LEU A 107 7.80 13.91 7.72
CA LEU A 107 6.72 13.57 6.79
C LEU A 107 5.32 13.90 7.30
N GLN A 108 5.08 13.85 8.61
CA GLN A 108 3.76 14.08 9.20
C GLN A 108 3.16 15.46 8.80
N PRO A 109 3.92 16.57 8.78
CA PRO A 109 3.40 17.86 8.32
C PRO A 109 3.07 17.88 6.82
N GLN A 110 3.63 16.95 6.05
CA GLN A 110 3.48 16.86 4.60
C GLN A 110 2.38 15.88 4.18
N VAL A 111 1.79 15.13 5.09
CA VAL A 111 0.72 14.16 4.80
C VAL A 111 -0.62 14.76 5.21
N GLY A 112 -1.54 14.83 4.24
CA GLY A 112 -2.95 15.14 4.49
C GLY A 112 -3.81 13.89 4.35
N ARG A 113 -5.12 14.06 4.52
CA ARG A 113 -6.11 13.01 4.23
C ARG A 113 -7.00 13.46 3.08
N LEU A 114 -7.30 12.56 2.16
CA LEU A 114 -8.25 12.79 1.08
C LEU A 114 -9.43 11.84 1.23
N ARG A 115 -10.64 12.39 1.21
CA ARG A 115 -11.88 11.62 1.12
C ARG A 115 -12.54 11.88 -0.23
N LEU A 116 -12.71 10.83 -1.01
CA LEU A 116 -13.51 10.86 -2.24
C LEU A 116 -14.95 10.49 -1.89
N VAL A 117 -15.88 11.42 -2.08
CA VAL A 117 -17.30 11.20 -1.83
C VAL A 117 -17.98 10.83 -3.14
N LEU A 118 -18.39 9.59 -3.24
CA LEU A 118 -19.09 9.04 -4.41
C LEU A 118 -20.61 9.28 -4.30
N PRO A 119 -21.35 9.24 -5.43
CA PRO A 119 -22.81 9.20 -5.39
C PRO A 119 -23.30 7.91 -4.72
N ALA A 120 -24.55 7.91 -4.26
CA ALA A 120 -25.15 6.77 -3.54
C ALA A 120 -25.16 5.45 -4.35
N SER A 121 -25.23 5.54 -5.68
CA SER A 121 -25.12 4.41 -6.59
C SER A 121 -23.96 4.65 -7.57
N PRO A 122 -22.71 4.31 -7.21
CA PRO A 122 -21.59 4.45 -8.12
C PRO A 122 -21.67 3.39 -9.24
N PRO A 123 -21.29 3.73 -10.49
CA PRO A 123 -21.34 2.78 -11.60
C PRO A 123 -20.57 1.47 -11.31
N PRO A 124 -21.09 0.30 -11.72
CA PRO A 124 -20.48 -0.98 -11.41
C PRO A 124 -19.12 -1.19 -12.09
N GLY A 125 -18.90 -0.57 -13.25
CA GLY A 125 -17.62 -0.61 -13.97
C GLY A 125 -16.59 0.43 -13.51
N LEU A 126 -16.94 1.31 -12.56
CA LEU A 126 -16.07 2.41 -12.13
C LEU A 126 -14.79 1.91 -11.48
N ARG A 127 -13.67 2.43 -11.98
CA ARG A 127 -12.32 2.36 -11.42
C ARG A 127 -11.86 3.77 -11.09
N LEU A 128 -11.28 3.94 -9.92
CA LEU A 128 -10.71 5.21 -9.45
C LEU A 128 -9.21 5.05 -9.30
N ARG A 129 -8.44 6.03 -9.75
CA ARG A 129 -7.01 6.13 -9.49
C ARG A 129 -6.69 7.47 -8.85
N VAL A 130 -5.76 7.45 -7.89
CA VAL A 130 -5.22 8.65 -7.24
C VAL A 130 -3.71 8.65 -7.47
N ASN A 131 -3.20 9.68 -8.13
CA ASN A 131 -1.79 9.76 -8.55
C ASN A 131 -1.33 8.50 -9.29
N GLY A 132 -2.19 7.96 -10.16
CA GLY A 132 -1.92 6.73 -10.93
C GLY A 132 -2.10 5.40 -10.18
N ARG A 133 -2.26 5.40 -8.84
CA ARG A 133 -2.53 4.19 -8.04
C ARG A 133 -4.03 3.90 -7.99
N GLU A 134 -4.42 2.68 -8.33
CA GLU A 134 -5.82 2.25 -8.24
C GLU A 134 -6.30 2.21 -6.79
N LEU A 135 -7.46 2.84 -6.55
CA LEU A 135 -8.10 2.87 -5.24
C LEU A 135 -9.13 1.74 -5.15
N PRO A 136 -8.90 0.71 -4.31
CA PRO A 136 -9.83 -0.40 -4.19
C PRO A 136 -11.19 0.08 -3.67
N ARG A 137 -12.26 -0.60 -4.10
CA ARG A 137 -13.64 -0.28 -3.71
C ARG A 137 -13.87 -0.23 -2.20
N SER A 138 -13.15 -1.05 -1.43
CA SER A 138 -13.23 -1.06 0.04
C SER A 138 -12.70 0.23 0.68
N ALA A 139 -11.87 1.00 0.00
CA ALA A 139 -11.34 2.27 0.47
C ALA A 139 -12.18 3.48 0.00
N TRP A 140 -13.23 3.25 -0.78
CA TRP A 140 -14.11 4.31 -1.24
C TRP A 140 -14.85 4.94 -0.06
N SER A 141 -15.08 6.25 -0.12
CA SER A 141 -15.73 7.06 0.94
C SER A 141 -15.01 7.11 2.29
N ALA A 142 -13.91 6.37 2.49
CA ALA A 142 -13.01 6.53 3.62
C ALA A 142 -11.97 7.61 3.31
N ALA A 143 -11.58 8.39 4.32
CA ALA A 143 -10.45 9.30 4.21
C ALA A 143 -9.15 8.49 4.23
N PHE A 144 -8.29 8.63 3.22
CA PHE A 144 -7.01 7.93 3.12
C PHE A 144 -5.83 8.92 3.08
N PRO A 145 -4.65 8.54 3.59
CA PRO A 145 -3.49 9.42 3.61
C PRO A 145 -2.94 9.65 2.21
N VAL A 146 -2.57 10.89 1.91
CA VAL A 146 -1.87 11.29 0.68
C VAL A 146 -0.84 12.36 0.99
N MET A 147 0.19 12.47 0.15
CA MET A 147 1.09 13.61 0.21
C MET A 147 0.30 14.91 -0.05
N SER A 148 0.63 15.94 0.69
CA SER A 148 0.14 17.30 0.48
C SER A 148 0.62 17.84 -0.87
N GLY A 149 -0.12 18.83 -1.38
CA GLY A 149 0.04 19.35 -2.73
C GLY A 149 -1.13 18.94 -3.61
N THR A 150 -0.88 18.80 -4.91
CA THR A 150 -1.93 18.52 -5.89
C THR A 150 -2.06 17.01 -6.09
N ALA A 151 -3.18 16.44 -5.67
CA ALA A 151 -3.53 15.06 -5.97
C ALA A 151 -4.32 14.98 -7.28
N LEU A 152 -3.88 14.10 -8.17
CA LEU A 152 -4.55 13.80 -9.43
C LEU A 152 -5.56 12.68 -9.23
N ILE A 153 -6.81 12.91 -9.62
CA ILE A 153 -7.90 11.95 -9.53
C ILE A 153 -8.35 11.59 -10.93
N GLU A 154 -8.33 10.30 -11.23
CA GLU A 154 -8.74 9.74 -12.50
C GLU A 154 -9.85 8.72 -12.26
N ALA A 155 -10.86 8.75 -13.13
CA ALA A 155 -11.94 7.80 -13.11
C ALA A 155 -12.19 7.29 -14.52
N ASP A 156 -12.30 5.97 -14.67
CA ASP A 156 -12.69 5.32 -15.92
C ASP A 156 -13.48 4.05 -15.61
N GLY A 157 -14.10 3.44 -16.63
CA GLY A 157 -14.90 2.25 -16.42
C GLY A 157 -15.89 1.98 -17.53
N GLU A 158 -16.42 0.76 -17.56
CA GLU A 158 -17.57 0.45 -18.40
C GLU A 158 -18.79 1.25 -17.91
N GLY A 159 -19.48 1.92 -18.83
CA GLY A 159 -20.62 2.79 -18.49
C GLY A 159 -20.22 4.10 -17.81
N VAL A 160 -18.95 4.50 -17.88
CA VAL A 160 -18.46 5.76 -17.28
C VAL A 160 -17.69 6.56 -18.32
N THR A 161 -18.03 7.84 -18.50
CA THR A 161 -17.17 8.76 -19.26
C THR A 161 -15.91 9.01 -18.45
N ALA A 162 -14.75 8.67 -19.03
CA ALA A 162 -13.47 8.89 -18.36
C ALA A 162 -13.28 10.37 -18.02
N PHE A 163 -12.87 10.67 -16.79
CA PHE A 163 -12.52 12.03 -16.41
C PHE A 163 -11.25 12.08 -15.57
N ARG A 164 -10.67 13.28 -15.56
CA ARG A 164 -9.47 13.62 -14.84
C ARG A 164 -9.69 14.95 -14.13
N THR A 165 -9.46 14.99 -12.82
CA THR A 165 -9.57 16.21 -12.01
C THR A 165 -8.43 16.28 -11.01
N THR A 166 -8.24 17.43 -10.38
CA THR A 166 -7.23 17.63 -9.36
C THR A 166 -7.85 18.19 -8.08
N VAL A 167 -7.26 17.86 -6.95
CA VAL A 167 -7.64 18.41 -5.64
C VAL A 167 -6.37 18.82 -4.90
N THR A 168 -6.38 20.01 -4.33
CA THR A 168 -5.31 20.46 -3.44
C THR A 168 -5.54 19.85 -2.06
N VAL A 169 -4.54 19.16 -1.55
CA VAL A 169 -4.53 18.56 -0.22
C VAL A 169 -3.52 19.29 0.64
N PHE A 170 -3.95 19.78 1.80
CA PHE A 170 -3.07 20.43 2.76
C PHE A 170 -2.62 19.42 3.82
N GLY A 171 -1.34 19.46 4.19
CA GLY A 171 -0.80 18.60 5.24
C GLY A 171 -1.52 18.80 6.58
N GLY A 172 -1.71 17.71 7.33
CA GLY A 172 -2.42 17.72 8.61
C GLY A 172 -3.94 17.96 8.53
N THR A 173 -4.51 18.12 7.33
CA THR A 173 -5.95 18.36 7.14
C THR A 173 -6.64 17.23 6.40
N GLU A 174 -7.96 17.14 6.53
CA GLU A 174 -8.79 16.34 5.64
C GLU A 174 -9.37 17.22 4.52
N SER A 175 -9.16 16.81 3.28
CA SER A 175 -9.76 17.41 2.08
C SER A 175 -10.82 16.47 1.52
N GLU A 176 -11.95 17.04 1.07
CA GLU A 176 -13.06 16.27 0.50
C GLU A 176 -13.26 16.65 -0.97
N LEU A 177 -13.38 15.63 -1.84
CA LEU A 177 -13.77 15.81 -3.23
C LEU A 177 -15.04 15.00 -3.52
N ARG A 178 -16.12 15.70 -3.87
CA ARG A 178 -17.37 15.07 -4.31
C ARG A 178 -17.31 14.77 -5.80
N LEU A 179 -17.37 13.49 -6.15
CA LEU A 179 -17.36 13.04 -7.53
C LEU A 179 -18.79 12.98 -8.07
N ARG A 180 -18.97 13.48 -9.29
CA ARG A 180 -20.22 13.37 -10.05
C ARG A 180 -19.90 12.64 -11.35
N PHE A 181 -20.70 11.63 -11.66
CA PHE A 181 -20.55 10.83 -12.88
C PHE A 181 -21.78 11.08 -13.74
N THR A 182 -21.55 11.40 -15.02
CA THR A 182 -22.61 11.43 -16.02
C THR A 182 -22.63 10.08 -16.72
N GLU A 183 -23.81 9.46 -16.83
CA GLU A 183 -23.98 8.22 -17.57
C GLU A 183 -23.81 8.49 -19.08
N PRO A 184 -23.08 7.64 -19.83
CA PRO A 184 -22.99 7.78 -21.29
C PRO A 184 -24.39 7.69 -21.91
N PRO A 185 -24.66 8.42 -23.01
CA PRO A 185 -25.92 8.25 -23.74
C PRO A 185 -26.09 6.78 -24.15
N PRO A 186 -27.32 6.22 -24.12
CA PRO A 186 -27.55 4.82 -24.46
C PRO A 186 -26.99 4.53 -25.87
N PRO A 187 -26.38 3.35 -26.08
CA PRO A 187 -25.89 2.99 -27.40
C PRO A 187 -27.06 3.07 -28.41
N PRO A 188 -26.84 3.59 -29.63
CA PRO A 188 -27.89 3.64 -30.62
C PRO A 188 -28.47 2.23 -30.82
N PRO A 189 -29.80 2.09 -30.95
CA PRO A 189 -30.42 0.78 -31.13
C PRO A 189 -29.72 0.06 -32.27
N ARG A 190 -29.22 -1.16 -32.00
CA ARG A 190 -28.68 -2.01 -33.08
C ARG A 190 -29.82 -2.20 -34.07
N VAL A 191 -29.69 -1.60 -35.24
CA VAL A 191 -30.55 -1.94 -36.38
C VAL A 191 -30.20 -3.39 -36.69
N VAL A 192 -31.06 -4.31 -36.25
CA VAL A 192 -30.99 -5.69 -36.71
C VAL A 192 -31.33 -5.62 -38.19
N SER A 193 -30.30 -5.68 -39.04
CA SER A 193 -30.51 -5.81 -40.48
C SER A 193 -31.45 -7.01 -40.68
N PRO A 194 -32.57 -6.86 -41.40
CA PRO A 194 -33.47 -7.97 -41.65
C PRO A 194 -32.68 -9.10 -42.31
N PRO A 195 -32.92 -10.38 -41.94
CA PRO A 195 -32.30 -11.49 -42.64
C PRO A 195 -32.60 -11.33 -44.13
N THR A 196 -31.53 -11.24 -44.93
CA THR A 196 -31.66 -11.24 -46.39
C THR A 196 -32.16 -12.61 -46.78
N ASP A 197 -33.47 -12.72 -47.04
CA ASP A 197 -34.06 -13.90 -47.66
C ASP A 197 -33.33 -14.13 -48.98
N ARG A 198 -32.56 -15.21 -49.01
CA ARG A 198 -31.87 -15.71 -50.20
C ARG A 198 -32.97 -16.22 -51.13
N PRO A 199 -33.17 -15.68 -52.35
CA PRO A 199 -34.13 -16.24 -53.28
C PRO A 199 -33.67 -17.64 -53.67
N SER A 200 -34.52 -18.63 -53.44
CA SER A 200 -34.42 -19.96 -54.01
C SER A 200 -34.47 -19.85 -55.54
N SER A 201 -33.37 -20.22 -56.21
CA SER A 201 -33.30 -20.29 -57.66
C SER A 201 -34.03 -21.54 -58.16
N PRO A 202 -34.94 -21.44 -59.15
CA PRO A 202 -35.47 -22.61 -59.84
C PRO A 202 -34.67 -22.93 -61.12
N ARG A 203 -34.59 -24.24 -61.40
CA ARG A 203 -34.02 -24.97 -62.56
C ARG A 203 -32.55 -25.33 -62.53
#